data_AF-A0A7K9RAK5-F1
#
_entry.id   AF-A0A7K9RAK5-F1
#
_cell.length_a   1.000
_cell.length_b   1.000
_cell.length_c   1.000
_cell.angle_alpha   90.00
_cell.angle_beta   90.00
_cell.angle_gamma   90.00
#
_symmetry.space_group_name_H-M   'P 1'
#
loop_
_entity.id
_entity.type
_entity.pdbx_description
1 polymer ?
#
loop_
_entity_poly.entity_id
_entity_poly.type
_entity_poly.pdbx_seq_one_letter_code
_entity_poly.pdbx_strand_id
1 'polypeptide(L)'
;ITVKRSSKDPVTAAGHEGDEPPKEEPWETTLKTTMVEVEAAEFRGHKVTLWDLLHSRYIPEESRKELLEVYQAGELTLEQVKTAVSTIVTRAAAAAAK
;
A
#
# COMPACT_ATOMS: atom_id res chain seq x y z
N ILE A 1 -13.82 -38.10 -32.86
CA ILE A 1 -14.62 -38.55 -31.70
C ILE A 1 -13.87 -38.20 -30.42
N THR A 2 -14.23 -37.06 -29.83
CA THR A 2 -13.70 -36.56 -28.56
C THR A 2 -14.40 -37.27 -27.41
N VAL A 3 -13.63 -37.89 -26.53
CA VAL A 3 -14.09 -38.19 -25.18
C VAL A 3 -12.93 -38.19 -24.22
N LYS A 4 -12.95 -37.24 -23.27
CA LYS A 4 -12.94 -37.54 -21.83
C LYS A 4 -13.18 -36.25 -21.03
N ARG A 5 -14.38 -36.18 -20.47
CA ARG A 5 -14.77 -35.35 -19.33
C ARG A 5 -13.86 -35.72 -18.15
N SER A 6 -13.05 -34.78 -17.69
CA SER A 6 -12.39 -34.92 -16.39
C SER A 6 -12.78 -33.73 -15.53
N SER A 7 -13.57 -34.05 -14.51
CA SER A 7 -13.93 -33.18 -13.40
C SER A 7 -12.67 -32.63 -12.71
N LYS A 8 -12.74 -31.36 -12.30
CA LYS A 8 -12.00 -30.87 -11.14
C LYS A 8 -12.66 -29.59 -10.62
N ASP A 9 -13.60 -29.74 -9.70
CA ASP A 9 -13.83 -28.75 -8.64
C ASP A 9 -12.89 -29.12 -7.46
N PRO A 10 -12.71 -28.30 -6.42
CA PRO A 10 -12.87 -26.85 -6.26
C PRO A 10 -11.62 -26.23 -5.57
N VAL A 11 -11.68 -24.96 -5.18
CA VAL A 11 -10.83 -24.22 -4.20
C VAL A 11 -10.05 -23.05 -4.81
N THR A 12 -10.63 -21.85 -4.71
CA THR A 12 -9.80 -20.67 -4.48
C THR A 12 -10.04 -20.28 -3.03
N ALA A 13 -9.28 -20.95 -2.18
CA ALA A 13 -9.05 -20.49 -0.83
C ALA A 13 -8.39 -19.11 -0.93
N ALA A 14 -9.01 -18.12 -0.31
CA ALA A 14 -8.29 -16.97 0.21
C ALA A 14 -7.30 -17.53 1.25
N GLY A 15 -6.08 -17.76 0.80
CA GLY A 15 -5.00 -18.37 1.56
C GLY A 15 -3.75 -18.29 0.71
N HIS A 16 -3.22 -17.08 0.58
CA HIS A 16 -1.87 -16.88 0.05
C HIS A 16 -0.91 -17.25 1.19
N GLU A 17 -0.66 -18.56 1.35
CA GLU A 17 0.41 -19.08 2.19
C GLU A 17 1.44 -19.73 1.26
N GLY A 18 2.69 -19.26 1.38
CA GLY A 18 3.80 -19.44 0.45
C GLY A 18 4.33 -18.04 0.12
N ASP A 19 5.38 -17.54 0.77
CA ASP A 19 6.73 -18.09 0.74
C ASP A 19 7.50 -17.62 2.00
N GLU A 20 8.47 -18.40 2.45
CA GLU A 20 9.57 -18.08 3.38
C GLU A 20 9.73 -16.57 3.70
N PRO A 21 9.72 -16.10 4.97
CA PRO A 21 9.82 -14.67 5.23
C PRO A 21 11.15 -14.19 4.68
N PRO A 22 11.18 -13.37 3.62
CA PRO A 22 12.38 -12.64 3.31
C PRO A 22 12.54 -11.66 4.47
N LYS A 23 13.71 -11.06 4.56
CA LYS A 23 14.07 -10.04 5.55
C LYS A 23 13.30 -8.73 5.35
N GLU A 24 11.99 -8.81 5.08
CA GLU A 24 11.05 -7.72 4.95
C GLU A 24 10.53 -7.39 6.34
N GLU A 25 10.62 -6.12 6.70
CA GLU A 25 10.23 -5.71 8.03
C GLU A 25 8.70 -5.81 8.18
N PRO A 26 8.18 -6.21 9.36
CA PRO A 26 6.74 -6.43 9.55
C PRO A 26 5.88 -5.19 9.24
N TRP A 27 6.50 -4.03 9.36
CA TRP A 27 5.92 -2.74 9.05
C TRP A 27 5.74 -2.54 7.53
N GLU A 28 6.65 -3.05 6.67
CA GLU A 28 6.53 -2.94 5.21
C GLU A 28 5.31 -3.70 4.69
N THR A 29 5.11 -4.94 5.13
CA THR A 29 3.96 -5.77 4.74
C THR A 29 2.66 -5.12 5.18
N THR A 30 2.65 -4.50 6.36
CA THR A 30 1.48 -3.75 6.86
C THR A 30 1.15 -2.57 5.93
N LEU A 31 2.15 -1.81 5.48
CA LEU A 31 1.94 -0.69 4.56
C LEU A 31 1.54 -1.16 3.14
N LYS A 32 2.12 -2.27 2.65
CA LYS A 32 1.81 -2.86 1.33
C LYS A 32 0.40 -3.46 1.27
N THR A 33 -0.07 -4.07 2.35
CA THR A 33 -1.43 -4.64 2.42
C THR A 33 -2.51 -3.59 2.71
N THR A 34 -2.10 -2.45 3.27
CA THR A 34 -3.00 -1.35 3.58
C THR A 34 -3.34 -0.52 2.35
N MET A 35 -4.56 -0.67 1.86
CA MET A 35 -5.12 0.18 0.80
C MET A 35 -5.59 1.52 1.38
N VAL A 36 -5.25 2.60 0.69
CA VAL A 36 -5.70 3.96 0.96
C VAL A 36 -6.43 4.47 -0.26
N GLU A 37 -7.63 5.00 -0.02
CA GLU A 37 -8.33 5.79 -1.02
C GLU A 37 -8.02 7.25 -0.73
N VAL A 38 -7.42 7.92 -1.70
CA VAL A 38 -7.07 9.34 -1.58
C VAL A 38 -8.00 10.11 -2.50
N GLU A 39 -8.76 11.05 -1.94
CA GLU A 39 -9.68 11.86 -2.74
C GLU A 39 -8.97 12.98 -3.52
N ALA A 40 -7.63 13.05 -3.41
CA ALA A 40 -6.80 14.04 -4.05
C ALA A 40 -5.95 13.45 -5.19
N ALA A 41 -5.59 14.31 -6.15
CA ALA A 41 -4.71 14.01 -7.28
C ALA A 41 -5.27 13.02 -8.32
N GLU A 42 -4.36 12.34 -9.02
CA GLU A 42 -4.61 11.24 -9.97
C GLU A 42 -5.09 9.95 -9.29
N PHE A 43 -5.01 9.87 -7.96
CA PHE A 43 -5.49 8.71 -7.19
C PHE A 43 -6.99 8.75 -6.88
N ARG A 44 -7.68 9.82 -7.26
CA ARG A 44 -9.12 9.95 -7.04
C ARG A 44 -9.88 8.87 -7.83
N GLY A 45 -10.46 7.92 -7.10
CA GLY A 45 -11.13 6.74 -7.69
C GLY A 45 -10.22 5.52 -7.86
N HIS A 46 -8.96 5.60 -7.44
CA HIS A 46 -8.01 4.49 -7.44
C HIS A 46 -7.64 4.11 -5.99
N LYS A 47 -7.75 2.82 -5.67
CA LYS A 47 -7.19 2.28 -4.43
C LYS A 47 -5.72 1.99 -4.65
N VAL A 48 -4.89 2.70 -3.92
CA VAL A 48 -3.43 2.57 -3.95
C VAL A 48 -2.94 2.13 -2.59
N THR A 49 -1.86 1.35 -2.55
CA THR A 49 -1.31 0.89 -1.28
C THR A 49 -0.59 2.06 -0.62
N LEU A 50 -0.63 2.11 0.72
CA LEU A 50 0.03 3.15 1.50
C LEU A 50 1.53 3.19 1.18
N TRP A 51 2.14 2.03 1.00
CA TRP A 51 3.52 1.86 0.58
C TRP A 51 3.82 2.48 -0.80
N ASP A 52 2.98 2.19 -1.79
CA ASP A 52 3.16 2.74 -3.15
C ASP A 52 3.02 4.27 -3.13
N LEU A 53 2.09 4.81 -2.34
CA LEU A 53 1.96 6.24 -2.12
C LEU A 53 3.23 6.85 -1.49
N LEU A 54 3.81 6.16 -0.51
CA LEU A 54 5.04 6.56 0.18
C LEU A 54 6.25 6.64 -0.74
N HIS A 55 6.33 5.71 -1.69
CA HIS A 55 7.39 5.62 -2.70
C HIS A 55 7.05 6.37 -3.99
N SER A 56 5.87 6.97 -4.07
CA SER A 56 5.44 7.75 -5.21
C SER A 56 6.09 9.14 -5.19
N ARG A 57 6.14 9.79 -6.35
CA ARG A 57 6.68 11.15 -6.52
C ARG A 57 6.01 12.22 -5.64
N TYR A 58 4.86 11.90 -5.06
CA TYR A 58 4.09 12.80 -4.21
C TYR A 58 4.70 12.99 -2.83
N ILE A 59 5.42 11.99 -2.33
CA ILE A 59 6.09 12.07 -1.04
C ILE A 59 7.59 12.24 -1.31
N PRO A 60 8.18 13.38 -0.94
CA PRO A 60 9.62 13.55 -1.06
C PRO A 60 10.33 12.58 -0.14
N GLU A 61 11.54 12.18 -0.52
CA GLU A 61 12.32 11.20 0.24
C GLU A 61 12.51 11.60 1.72
N GLU A 62 12.67 12.90 2.00
CA GLU A 62 12.78 13.44 3.37
C GLU A 62 11.53 13.11 4.21
N SER A 63 10.34 13.43 3.70
CA SER A 63 9.08 13.13 4.39
C SER A 63 8.87 11.62 4.52
N ARG A 64 9.21 10.85 3.49
CA ARG A 64 9.13 9.38 3.54
C ARG A 64 9.98 8.83 4.66
N LYS A 65 11.24 9.27 4.73
CA LYS A 65 12.23 8.75 5.67
C LYS A 65 11.85 9.11 7.11
N GLU A 66 11.45 10.36 7.34
CA GLU A 66 10.94 10.80 8.64
C GLU A 66 9.73 9.96 9.05
N LEU A 67 8.74 9.78 8.17
CA LEU A 67 7.53 8.99 8.46
C LEU A 67 7.84 7.53 8.82
N LEU A 68 8.80 6.92 8.11
CA LEU A 68 9.23 5.55 8.36
C LEU A 68 10.00 5.44 9.67
N GLU A 69 10.87 6.40 10.00
CA GLU A 69 11.59 6.42 11.26
C GLU A 69 10.64 6.51 12.45
N VAL A 70 9.67 7.42 12.44
CA VAL A 70 8.69 7.52 13.54
C VAL A 70 7.69 6.34 13.58
N TYR A 71 7.39 5.73 12.42
CA TYR A 71 6.57 4.50 12.38
C TYR A 71 7.33 3.29 12.95
N GLN A 72 8.60 3.15 12.60
CA GLN A 72 9.49 2.11 13.16
C GLN A 72 9.76 2.33 14.66
N ALA A 73 9.89 3.59 15.08
CA ALA A 73 9.99 3.95 16.49
C ALA A 73 8.71 3.65 17.29
N GLY A 74 7.60 3.37 16.60
CA GLY A 74 6.29 3.13 17.20
C GLY A 74 5.60 4.41 17.69
N GLU A 75 6.11 5.58 17.31
CA GLU A 75 5.48 6.88 17.62
C GLU A 75 4.23 7.11 16.76
N LEU A 76 4.26 6.60 15.51
CA LEU A 76 3.08 6.60 14.64
C LEU A 76 2.43 5.22 14.58
N THR A 77 1.10 5.23 14.51
CA THR A 77 0.29 4.06 14.17
C THR A 77 -0.06 4.06 12.69
N LEU A 78 -0.48 2.91 12.18
CA LEU A 78 -0.87 2.75 10.76
C LEU A 78 -1.90 3.80 10.30
N GLU A 79 -2.89 4.13 11.14
CA GLU A 79 -3.88 5.16 10.83
C GLU A 79 -3.29 6.56 10.74
N GLN A 80 -2.31 6.88 11.60
CA GLN A 80 -1.62 8.17 11.56
C GLN A 80 -0.73 8.26 10.32
N VAL A 81 -0.02 7.19 9.96
CA VAL A 81 0.72 7.10 8.69
C VAL A 81 -0.23 7.32 7.51
N LYS A 82 -1.39 6.65 7.50
CA LYS A 82 -2.45 6.84 6.49
C LYS A 82 -2.86 8.30 6.34
N THR A 83 -3.12 8.95 7.47
CA THR A 83 -3.56 10.35 7.52
C THR A 83 -2.46 11.30 7.06
N ALA A 84 -1.23 11.11 7.55
CA ALA A 84 -0.08 11.93 7.19
C ALA A 84 0.22 11.82 5.69
N VAL A 85 0.21 10.59 5.16
CA VAL A 85 0.44 10.30 3.75
C VAL A 85 -0.65 10.89 2.86
N SER A 86 -1.93 10.68 3.22
CA SER A 86 -3.05 11.32 2.53
C SER A 86 -2.93 12.85 2.52
N THR A 87 -2.53 13.44 3.66
CA THR A 87 -2.31 14.89 3.79
C THR A 87 -1.16 15.38 2.91
N ILE A 88 -0.02 14.68 2.91
CA ILE A 88 1.14 15.03 2.08
C ILE A 88 0.76 14.97 0.60
N VAL A 89 0.11 13.89 0.16
CA VAL A 89 -0.32 13.72 -1.23
C VAL A 89 -1.35 14.75 -1.64
N THR A 90 -2.32 15.05 -0.77
CA THR A 90 -3.30 16.11 -1.01
C THR A 90 -2.62 17.46 -1.20
N ARG A 91 -1.65 17.79 -0.34
CA ARG A 91 -0.91 19.06 -0.41
C ARG A 91 -0.01 19.13 -1.64
N ALA A 92 0.69 18.04 -1.96
CA ALA A 92 1.55 17.93 -3.12
C ALA A 92 0.76 18.02 -4.43
N ALA A 93 -0.42 17.39 -4.50
CA ALA A 93 -1.32 17.46 -5.64
C ALA A 93 -1.84 18.88 -5.89
N ALA A 94 -2.20 19.60 -4.82
CA ALA A 94 -2.61 21.01 -4.91
C ALA A 94 -1.47 21.91 -5.42
N ALA A 95 -0.22 21.60 -5.08
CA ALA A 95 0.94 22.34 -5.56
C ALA A 95 1.30 22.02 -7.02
N ALA A 96 1.08 20.77 -7.47
CA ALA A 96 1.37 20.33 -8.85
C ALA A 96 0.36 20.82 -9.90
N ALA A 97 -0.81 21.33 -9.48
CA ALA A 97 -1.84 21.87 -10.35
C ALA A 97 -1.66 23.38 -10.70
N LYS A 98 -0.52 23.97 -10.33
CA LYS A 98 -0.12 25.36 -10.64
C LYS A 98 0.99 25.40 -11.68
#